data_AF-A0A1L8CRM1-F1
#
_entry.id   AF-A0A1L8CRM1-F1
#
_cell.length_a   1.000
_cell.length_b   1.000
_cell.length_c   1.000
_cell.angle_alpha   90.00
_cell.angle_beta   90.00
_cell.angle_gamma   90.00
#
_symmetry.space_group_name_H-M   'P 1'
#
loop_
_entity.id
_entity.type
_entity.pdbx_description
1 polymer ?
#
loop_
_entity_poly.entity_id
_entity_poly.type
_entity_poly.pdbx_seq_one_letter_code
_entity_poly.pdbx_strand_id
1 'polypeptide(L)'
;MFHIVDDTEVVGQLLTEIIELFGNSAQWFSSPTKYLAFVESPEFEKPTAVITDVHMPEMSGYKMMKMVLDIYPDINFAVISGEANIESKYKELACMYLVKPYEPQQIKLMIEKFSRCKNEGASVEIGCAEFGDRDFFRVGLCPCPKLECIR
;
A
#
# COMPACT_ATOMS: atom_id res chain seq x y z
N MET A 1 6.97 -7.38 8.54
CA MET A 1 6.29 -8.08 7.44
C MET A 1 5.45 -7.09 6.65
N PHE A 2 5.53 -7.15 5.32
CA PHE A 2 4.63 -6.48 4.38
C PHE A 2 3.55 -7.45 3.94
N HIS A 3 2.34 -6.96 3.66
CA HIS A 3 1.32 -7.78 3.00
C HIS A 3 1.15 -7.30 1.56
N ILE A 4 1.05 -8.22 0.60
CA ILE A 4 0.85 -7.92 -0.82
C ILE A 4 -0.50 -8.49 -1.24
N VAL A 5 -1.34 -7.70 -1.91
CA VAL A 5 -2.61 -8.14 -2.47
C VAL A 5 -2.61 -7.83 -3.96
N ASP A 6 -2.47 -8.86 -4.78
CA ASP A 6 -2.44 -8.78 -6.25
C ASP A 6 -2.91 -10.14 -6.78
N ASP A 7 -3.86 -10.16 -7.72
CA ASP A 7 -4.42 -11.38 -8.30
C ASP A 7 -3.49 -12.04 -9.32
N THR A 8 -2.45 -11.33 -9.76
CA THR A 8 -1.45 -11.84 -10.68
C THR A 8 -0.32 -12.54 -9.91
N GLU A 9 -0.29 -13.87 -9.96
CA GLU A 9 0.68 -14.70 -9.24
C GLU A 9 2.15 -14.30 -9.46
N VAL A 10 2.53 -14.07 -10.72
CA VAL A 10 3.90 -13.67 -11.09
C VAL A 10 4.27 -12.34 -10.44
N VAL A 11 3.33 -11.40 -10.34
CA VAL A 11 3.57 -10.09 -9.70
C VAL A 11 3.67 -10.24 -8.18
N GLY A 12 2.80 -11.03 -7.58
CA GLY A 12 2.84 -11.34 -6.14
C GLY A 12 4.15 -12.01 -5.72
N GLN A 13 4.61 -12.99 -6.49
CA GLN A 13 5.90 -13.68 -6.27
C GLN A 13 7.07 -12.71 -6.43
N LEU A 14 7.11 -11.95 -7.52
CA LEU A 14 8.17 -10.96 -7.77
C LEU A 14 8.27 -9.92 -6.66
N LEU A 15 7.14 -9.35 -6.22
CA LEU A 15 7.14 -8.37 -5.13
C LEU A 15 7.60 -9.00 -3.81
N THR A 16 7.24 -10.25 -3.55
CA THR A 16 7.70 -10.99 -2.37
C THR A 16 9.22 -11.14 -2.39
N GLU A 17 9.78 -11.63 -3.51
CA GLU A 17 11.23 -11.79 -3.69
C GLU A 17 11.98 -10.46 -3.54
N ILE A 18 11.47 -9.36 -4.11
CA ILE A 18 12.09 -8.04 -3.99
C ILE A 18 12.09 -7.56 -2.53
N ILE A 19 10.99 -7.73 -1.80
CA ILE A 19 10.90 -7.33 -0.39
C ILE A 19 11.88 -8.14 0.47
N GLU A 20 11.96 -9.45 0.23
CA GLU A 20 12.89 -10.37 0.91
C GLU A 20 14.35 -10.08 0.60
N LEU A 21 14.66 -9.75 -0.66
CA LEU A 21 15.99 -9.32 -1.08
C LEU A 21 16.47 -8.09 -0.31
N PHE A 22 15.56 -7.19 0.05
CA PHE A 22 15.85 -6.01 0.87
C PHE A 22 15.69 -6.25 2.38
N GLY A 23 15.73 -7.51 2.83
CA GLY A 23 15.82 -7.88 4.24
C GLY A 23 14.51 -7.78 5.02
N ASN A 24 13.37 -7.74 4.34
CA ASN A 24 12.05 -7.67 4.96
C ASN A 24 11.25 -8.95 4.66
N SER A 25 10.29 -9.33 5.50
CA SER A 25 9.37 -10.43 5.17
C SER A 25 8.15 -9.91 4.42
N ALA A 26 7.58 -10.74 3.54
CA ALA A 26 6.33 -10.47 2.86
C ALA A 26 5.37 -11.66 2.94
N GLN A 27 4.07 -11.37 2.90
CA GLN A 27 3.01 -12.37 2.73
C GLN A 27 2.09 -11.93 1.61
N TRP A 28 1.93 -12.79 0.60
CA TRP A 28 1.11 -12.50 -0.57
C TRP A 28 -0.29 -13.14 -0.49
N PHE A 29 -1.29 -12.41 -0.99
CA PHE A 29 -2.67 -12.81 -1.09
C PHE A 29 -3.15 -12.61 -2.54
N SER A 30 -3.69 -13.66 -3.14
CA SER A 30 -4.16 -13.66 -4.53
C SER A 30 -5.55 -13.06 -4.75
N SER A 31 -6.22 -12.60 -3.70
CA SER A 31 -7.51 -11.91 -3.85
C SER A 31 -7.77 -10.98 -2.67
N PRO A 32 -8.57 -9.91 -2.87
CA PRO A 32 -8.99 -9.03 -1.79
C PRO A 32 -9.84 -9.75 -0.74
N THR A 33 -10.69 -10.70 -1.13
CA THR A 33 -11.52 -11.47 -0.20
C THR A 33 -10.70 -12.34 0.75
N LYS A 34 -9.65 -13.01 0.23
CA LYS A 34 -8.70 -13.77 1.07
C LYS A 34 -7.99 -12.87 2.06
N TYR A 35 -7.59 -11.67 1.62
CA TYR A 35 -6.96 -10.71 2.51
C TYR A 35 -7.90 -10.23 3.61
N LEU A 36 -9.15 -9.88 3.30
CA LEU A 36 -10.14 -9.48 4.31
C LEU A 36 -10.43 -10.60 5.31
N ALA A 37 -10.58 -11.84 4.86
CA ALA A 37 -10.75 -12.99 5.75
C ALA A 37 -9.54 -13.18 6.66
N PHE A 38 -8.33 -12.97 6.15
CA PHE A 38 -7.12 -13.00 6.97
C PHE A 38 -7.07 -11.87 7.99
N VAL A 39 -7.49 -10.65 7.62
CA VAL A 39 -7.53 -9.47 8.52
C VAL A 39 -8.47 -9.68 9.72
N GLU A 40 -9.53 -10.48 9.57
CA GLU A 40 -10.45 -10.84 10.65
C GLU A 40 -10.00 -12.08 11.45
N SER A 41 -8.95 -12.78 11.01
CA SER A 41 -8.49 -14.02 11.64
C SER A 41 -7.65 -13.77 12.90
N PRO A 42 -7.57 -14.75 13.83
CA PRO A 42 -6.69 -14.67 14.99
C PRO A 42 -5.19 -14.62 14.65
N GLU A 43 -4.81 -14.98 13.43
CA GLU A 43 -3.42 -14.98 12.95
C GLU A 43 -2.99 -13.60 12.43
N PHE A 44 -3.91 -12.64 12.37
CA PHE A 44 -3.61 -11.32 11.83
C PHE A 44 -2.67 -10.52 12.74
N GLU A 45 -1.48 -10.24 12.20
CA GLU A 45 -0.57 -9.23 12.73
C GLU A 45 -0.55 -8.00 11.82
N LYS A 46 -0.57 -6.80 12.42
CA LYS A 46 -0.53 -5.54 11.66
C LYS A 46 0.77 -5.48 10.83
N PRO A 47 0.69 -5.36 9.49
CA PRO A 47 1.88 -5.28 8.65
C PRO A 47 2.56 -3.91 8.78
N THR A 48 3.80 -3.84 8.33
CA THR A 48 4.51 -2.56 8.12
C THR A 48 3.77 -1.68 7.12
N ALA A 49 3.34 -2.28 6.01
CA ALA A 49 2.43 -1.70 5.04
C ALA A 49 1.75 -2.81 4.23
N VAL A 50 0.63 -2.46 3.63
CA VAL A 50 -0.09 -3.27 2.63
C VAL A 50 0.16 -2.68 1.26
N ILE A 51 0.65 -3.50 0.35
CA ILE A 51 0.84 -3.15 -1.06
C ILE A 51 -0.30 -3.79 -1.83
N THR A 52 -1.14 -3.01 -2.50
CA THR A 52 -2.33 -3.53 -3.18
C THR A 52 -2.36 -3.11 -4.65
N ASP A 53 -2.69 -4.04 -5.53
CA ASP A 53 -3.28 -3.70 -6.82
C ASP A 53 -4.69 -3.16 -6.62
N VAL A 54 -5.19 -2.41 -7.59
CA VAL A 54 -6.54 -1.87 -7.66
C VAL A 54 -7.45 -2.78 -8.46
N HIS A 55 -6.97 -3.31 -9.59
CA HIS A 55 -7.78 -4.09 -10.50
C HIS A 55 -7.69 -5.56 -10.17
N MET A 56 -8.59 -6.02 -9.30
CA MET A 56 -8.71 -7.42 -8.94
C MET A 56 -10.15 -7.90 -9.16
N PRO A 57 -10.36 -9.21 -9.38
CA PRO A 57 -11.67 -9.81 -9.32
C PRO A 57 -12.38 -9.53 -7.98
N GLU A 58 -13.70 -9.67 -7.95
CA GLU A 58 -14.58 -9.53 -6.78
C GLU A 58 -14.74 -8.10 -6.25
N MET A 59 -13.64 -7.39 -5.98
CA MET A 59 -13.64 -5.99 -5.56
C MET A 59 -12.34 -5.26 -5.89
N SER A 60 -12.41 -3.94 -6.00
CA SER A 60 -11.22 -3.13 -6.17
C SER A 60 -10.36 -3.08 -4.90
N GLY A 61 -9.05 -2.95 -5.08
CA GLY A 61 -8.12 -2.71 -3.98
C GLY A 61 -8.46 -1.47 -3.16
N TYR A 62 -9.05 -0.44 -3.79
CA TYR A 62 -9.55 0.73 -3.07
C TYR A 62 -10.68 0.41 -2.09
N LYS A 63 -11.64 -0.43 -2.49
CA LYS A 63 -12.74 -0.85 -1.62
C LYS A 63 -12.23 -1.71 -0.46
N MET A 64 -11.34 -2.65 -0.76
CA MET A 64 -10.66 -3.47 0.25
C MET A 64 -9.89 -2.60 1.24
N MET A 65 -9.06 -1.67 0.76
CA MET A 65 -8.31 -0.72 1.58
C MET A 65 -9.23 0.05 2.53
N LYS A 66 -10.36 0.57 2.04
CA LYS A 66 -11.33 1.28 2.89
C LYS A 66 -11.88 0.38 4.01
N MET A 67 -12.25 -0.87 3.69
CA MET A 67 -12.77 -1.83 4.67
C MET A 67 -11.72 -2.17 5.74
N VAL A 68 -10.46 -2.36 5.34
CA VAL A 68 -9.37 -2.63 6.28
C VAL A 68 -9.11 -1.42 7.18
N LEU A 69 -9.10 -0.21 6.62
CA LEU A 69 -8.89 1.02 7.39
C LEU A 69 -10.05 1.33 8.36
N ASP A 70 -11.26 0.85 8.10
CA ASP A 70 -12.39 0.97 9.04
C ASP A 70 -12.20 0.12 10.31
N ILE A 71 -11.42 -0.96 10.22
CA ILE A 71 -11.08 -1.84 11.34
C ILE A 71 -9.76 -1.39 11.98
N TYR A 72 -8.77 -1.07 11.15
CA TYR A 72 -7.40 -0.74 11.55
C TYR A 72 -6.95 0.57 10.88
N PRO A 73 -7.33 1.73 11.44
CA PRO A 73 -7.07 3.04 10.84
C PRO A 73 -5.58 3.38 10.73
N ASP A 74 -4.71 2.74 11.52
CA ASP A 74 -3.27 3.00 11.53
C ASP A 74 -2.50 2.24 10.45
N ILE A 75 -3.11 1.27 9.76
CA ILE A 75 -2.40 0.48 8.74
C ILE A 75 -1.98 1.38 7.58
N ASN A 76 -0.71 1.26 7.19
CA ASN A 76 -0.16 1.93 6.02
C ASN A 76 -0.55 1.18 4.74
N PHE A 77 -0.93 1.94 3.72
CA PHE A 77 -1.24 1.40 2.39
C PHE A 77 -0.34 2.04 1.33
N ALA A 78 0.11 1.22 0.39
CA ALA A 78 0.61 1.62 -0.91
C ALA A 78 -0.26 1.01 -2.00
N VAL A 79 -0.61 1.84 -2.98
CA VAL A 79 -1.36 1.42 -4.15
C VAL A 79 -0.40 1.31 -5.33
N ILE A 80 -0.43 0.18 -6.03
CA ILE A 80 0.31 -0.01 -7.28
C ILE A 80 -0.69 -0.31 -8.39
N SER A 81 -0.85 0.57 -9.38
CA SER A 81 -1.87 0.38 -10.42
C SER A 81 -1.46 0.98 -11.77
N GLY A 82 -1.98 0.42 -12.86
CA GLY A 82 -1.87 1.01 -14.20
C GLY A 82 -2.95 2.06 -14.50
N GLU A 83 -4.00 2.19 -13.67
CA GLU A 83 -5.10 3.14 -13.90
C GLU A 83 -5.05 4.32 -12.94
N ALA A 84 -5.10 5.53 -13.50
CA ALA A 84 -5.09 6.79 -12.76
C ALA A 84 -6.41 7.12 -12.03
N ASN A 85 -7.53 6.50 -12.42
CA ASN A 85 -8.84 6.91 -11.94
C ASN A 85 -9.09 6.40 -10.53
N ILE A 86 -9.02 7.31 -9.58
CA ILE A 86 -9.41 7.07 -8.19
C ILE A 86 -10.71 7.84 -7.90
N GLU A 87 -11.73 7.15 -7.41
CA GLU A 87 -12.91 7.81 -6.84
C GLU A 87 -12.48 8.73 -5.67
N SER A 88 -13.02 9.95 -5.59
CA SER A 88 -12.55 10.97 -4.64
C SER A 88 -12.48 10.50 -3.19
N LYS A 89 -13.39 9.61 -2.76
CA LYS A 89 -13.41 9.03 -1.40
C LYS A 89 -12.18 8.18 -1.04
N TYR A 90 -11.38 7.75 -2.01
CA TYR A 90 -10.19 6.91 -1.78
C TYR A 90 -8.85 7.63 -2.00
N LYS A 91 -8.87 8.85 -2.55
CA LYS A 91 -7.66 9.59 -2.97
C LYS A 91 -6.69 9.91 -1.83
N GLU A 92 -7.14 9.88 -0.59
CA GLU A 92 -6.32 10.26 0.56
C GLU A 92 -6.31 9.16 1.62
N LEU A 93 -6.48 7.90 1.21
CA LEU A 93 -6.47 6.77 2.13
C LEU A 93 -5.15 6.00 2.11
N ALA A 94 -4.42 6.03 1.00
CA ALA A 94 -3.10 5.40 0.89
C ALA A 94 -1.98 6.41 1.18
N CYS A 95 -0.89 5.91 1.74
CA CYS A 95 0.32 6.68 2.01
C CYS A 95 1.14 6.93 0.75
N MET A 96 1.14 5.97 -0.18
CA MET A 96 1.90 6.04 -1.43
C MET A 96 1.10 5.47 -2.60
N TYR A 97 1.40 5.98 -3.79
CA TYR A 97 0.82 5.55 -5.06
C TYR A 97 1.95 5.37 -6.06
N LEU A 98 1.95 4.24 -6.77
CA LEU A 98 2.96 3.90 -7.77
C LEU A 98 2.27 3.42 -9.05
N VAL A 99 2.70 3.93 -10.20
CA VAL A 99 2.17 3.52 -11.49
C VAL A 99 2.87 2.25 -11.99
N LYS A 100 2.12 1.33 -12.62
CA LYS A 100 2.71 0.22 -13.38
C LYS A 100 3.13 0.73 -14.78
N PRO A 101 4.29 0.32 -15.33
CA PRO A 101 5.32 -0.52 -14.74
C PRO A 101 6.21 0.25 -13.75
N TYR A 102 6.75 -0.47 -12.77
CA TYR A 102 7.64 0.07 -11.76
C TYR A 102 9.02 -0.58 -11.80
N GLU A 103 10.03 0.16 -11.39
CA GLU A 103 11.41 -0.31 -11.26
C GLU A 103 11.65 -0.91 -9.86
N PRO A 104 12.53 -1.93 -9.73
CA PRO A 104 12.90 -2.50 -8.43
C PRO A 104 13.39 -1.46 -7.42
N GLN A 105 14.06 -0.39 -7.90
CA GLN A 105 14.52 0.73 -7.08
C GLN A 105 13.37 1.51 -6.46
N GLN A 106 12.23 1.65 -7.15
CA GLN A 106 11.04 2.28 -6.57
C GLN A 106 10.47 1.41 -5.45
N ILE A 107 10.39 0.09 -5.64
CA ILE A 107 9.94 -0.82 -4.58
C ILE A 107 10.89 -0.77 -3.37
N LYS A 108 12.20 -0.72 -3.59
CA LYS A 108 13.20 -0.53 -2.53
C LYS A 108 12.94 0.73 -1.71
N LEU A 109 12.80 1.88 -2.37
CA LEU A 109 12.57 3.16 -1.70
C LEU A 109 11.25 3.18 -0.92
N MET A 110 10.20 2.56 -1.48
CA MET A 110 8.92 2.38 -0.80
C MET A 110 9.08 1.58 0.51
N ILE A 111 9.79 0.45 0.46
CA ILE A 111 10.09 -0.40 1.63
C ILE A 111 10.86 0.41 2.67
N GLU A 112 11.92 1.10 2.27
CA GLU A 112 12.75 1.92 3.17
C GLU A 112 11.93 3.00 3.89
N LYS A 113 11.07 3.71 3.16
CA LYS A 113 10.20 4.75 3.72
C LYS A 113 9.16 4.18 4.68
N PHE A 114 8.51 3.06 4.36
CA PHE A 114 7.55 2.44 5.27
C PHE A 114 8.21 1.87 6.52
N SER A 115 9.38 1.23 6.38
CA SER A 115 10.14 0.73 7.52
C SER A 115 10.59 1.88 8.43
N ARG A 116 11.02 3.00 7.85
CA ARG A 116 11.32 4.22 8.61
C ARG A 116 10.08 4.78 9.32
N CYS A 117 8.95 4.89 8.61
CA CYS A 117 7.67 5.32 9.19
C CYS A 117 7.20 4.45 10.36
N LYS A 118 7.42 3.13 10.27
CA LYS A 118 7.09 2.20 11.35
C LYS A 118 7.95 2.42 12.60
N ASN A 119 9.23 2.76 12.42
CA ASN A 119 10.19 2.90 13.51
C ASN A 119 10.17 4.31 14.14
N GLU A 120 10.02 5.35 13.32
CA GLU A 120 10.12 6.76 13.73
C GLU A 120 8.75 7.43 13.91
N GLY A 121 7.67 6.81 13.42
CA GLY A 121 6.36 7.45 13.29
C GLY A 121 6.21 8.21 11.97
N ALA A 122 4.99 8.63 11.64
CA ALA A 122 4.74 9.39 10.42
C ALA A 122 5.31 10.82 10.56
N SER A 123 6.15 11.23 9.60
CA SER A 123 6.68 12.59 9.53
C SER A 123 6.90 13.05 8.08
N VAL A 124 7.03 14.36 7.91
CA VAL A 124 7.35 14.95 6.60
C VAL A 124 8.77 14.60 6.16
N GLU A 125 9.72 14.36 7.07
CA GLU A 125 11.11 14.03 6.72
C GLU A 125 11.28 12.62 6.12
N ILE A 126 10.26 11.77 6.22
CA ILE A 126 10.23 10.48 5.50
C ILE A 126 10.05 10.74 3.99
N GLY A 127 9.42 11.85 3.61
CA GLY A 127 9.22 12.25 2.23
C GLY A 127 8.34 11.29 1.45
N CYS A 128 7.28 10.74 2.07
CA CYS A 128 6.33 9.87 1.36
C CYS A 128 5.59 10.60 0.23
N ALA A 129 5.35 11.90 0.39
CA ALA A 129 4.63 12.71 -0.58
C ALA A 129 5.46 13.05 -1.83
N GLU A 130 6.79 13.15 -1.65
CA GLU A 130 7.76 13.46 -2.71
C GLU A 130 8.12 12.21 -3.53
N PHE A 131 7.62 11.04 -3.11
CA PHE A 131 7.91 9.76 -3.70
C PHE A 131 6.63 9.09 -4.21
N GLY A 132 6.66 8.62 -5.46
CA GLY A 132 5.53 7.98 -6.13
C GLY A 132 4.82 8.92 -7.11
N ASP A 133 3.75 8.41 -7.71
CA ASP A 133 3.12 8.98 -8.90
C ASP A 133 1.81 9.71 -8.55
N ARG A 134 1.77 10.43 -7.43
CA ARG A 134 0.54 11.06 -6.90
C ARG A 134 -0.18 11.95 -7.91
N ASP A 135 0.59 12.66 -8.74
CA ASP A 135 0.06 13.50 -9.83
C ASP A 135 -0.67 12.67 -10.89
N PHE A 136 -0.13 11.50 -11.25
CA PHE A 136 -0.77 10.56 -12.17
C PHE A 136 -2.15 10.14 -11.63
N PHE A 137 -2.23 9.85 -10.33
CA PHE A 137 -3.47 9.47 -9.64
C PHE A 137 -4.38 10.64 -9.25
N ARG A 138 -3.98 11.89 -9.55
CA ARG A 138 -4.71 13.13 -9.21
C ARG A 138 -5.07 13.20 -7.72
N VAL A 139 -4.13 12.80 -6.88
CA VAL A 139 -4.26 12.80 -5.42
C VAL A 139 -3.94 14.20 -4.87
N GLY A 140 -4.66 14.63 -3.83
CA GLY A 140 -4.51 15.95 -3.23
C GLY A 140 -3.14 16.21 -2.57
N LEU A 141 -2.95 17.47 -2.16
CA LEU A 141 -1.71 17.99 -1.56
C LEU A 141 -1.38 17.41 -0.18
N CYS A 142 -2.33 16.72 0.48
CA CYS A 142 -2.11 16.09 1.78
C CYS A 142 -0.99 15.05 1.69
N PRO A 143 0.17 15.25 2.34
CA PRO A 143 1.36 14.45 2.09
C PRO A 143 1.20 12.98 2.48
N CYS A 144 0.42 12.69 3.52
CA CYS A 144 0.17 11.34 4.00
C CYS A 144 -1.10 11.32 4.88
N PRO A 145 -1.98 10.30 4.78
CA PRO A 145 -3.13 10.15 5.68
C PRO A 145 -2.76 9.92 7.15
N LYS A 146 -1.50 9.60 7.43
CA LYS A 146 -1.00 9.41 8.80
C LYS A 146 -0.47 10.71 9.42
N LEU A 147 -0.50 11.81 8.66
CA LEU A 147 -0.18 13.15 9.15
C LEU A 147 -1.49 13.94 9.32
N GLU A 148 -1.50 14.87 10.27
CA GLU A 148 -2.60 15.84 10.36
C GLU A 148 -2.56 16.74 9.12
N CYS A 149 -3.38 16.43 8.13
CA CYS A 149 -3.57 17.30 6.99
C CYS A 149 -4.55 18.42 7.37
N ILE A 150 -4.08 19.66 7.29
CA ILE A 150 -4.91 20.86 7.43
C ILE A 150 -5.93 20.82 6.29
N ARG A 151 -7.20 20.57 6.63
CA ARG A 151 -8.34 20.54 5.69
C ARG A 151 -8.92 21.92 5.46
#